data_AF-A0A8X7TTT5-F1
#
_entry.id   AF-A0A8X7TTT5-F1
#
_cell.length_a   1.000
_cell.length_b   1.000
_cell.length_c   1.000
_cell.angle_alpha   90.00
_cell.angle_beta   90.00
_cell.angle_gamma   90.00
#
_symmetry.space_group_name_H-M   'P 1'
#
loop_
_entity.id
_entity.type
_entity.pdbx_description
1 polymer ?
#
loop_
_entity_poly.entity_id
_entity_poly.type
_entity_poly.pdbx_seq_one_letter_code
_entity_poly.pdbx_strand_id
1 'polypeptide(L)'
;MESPKKIAHEIGGVKRDALRFGLNGVKSDIVGSHPLESSYESEKRSHEATKRTIIGHTYGTALPLKMDMDRQILSRFQRPAGPIPSSMLGLEVYTGAIDDFGFEDYLNDPRDSETVRPVDFHHGMEVRLGMSKGPVAPSFI
;
A
#
# COMPACT_ATOMS: atom_id res chain seq x y z
N MET A 1 18.63 2.92 16.84
CA MET A 1 18.76 4.35 17.17
C MET A 1 18.14 5.13 16.03
N GLU A 2 16.91 5.60 16.22
CA GLU A 2 16.15 6.31 15.19
C GLU A 2 16.69 7.73 15.03
N SER A 3 16.93 8.14 13.79
CA SER A 3 17.29 9.51 13.45
C SER A 3 16.04 10.40 13.46
N PRO A 4 16.10 11.61 14.05
CA PRO A 4 14.95 12.49 14.13
C PRO A 4 14.61 13.06 12.75
N LYS A 5 13.37 12.83 12.27
CA LYS A 5 12.78 13.57 11.16
C LYS A 5 12.39 14.98 11.64
N LYS A 6 13.38 15.86 11.81
CA LYS A 6 13.17 17.30 11.97
C LYS A 6 13.66 18.00 10.71
N ILE A 7 12.86 18.93 10.19
CA ILE A 7 13.30 19.86 9.14
C ILE A 7 14.38 20.74 9.78
N ALA A 8 15.64 20.52 9.39
CA ALA A 8 16.73 21.38 9.80
C ALA A 8 16.63 22.69 9.00
N HIS A 9 16.29 23.78 9.69
CA HIS A 9 16.61 25.11 9.17
C HIS A 9 18.14 25.28 9.32
N GLU A 10 18.89 24.91 8.28
CA GLU A 10 20.36 25.03 8.28
C GLU A 10 20.78 26.47 7.94
N ILE A 11 20.97 27.29 8.98
CA ILE A 11 21.92 28.41 8.91
C ILE A 11 23.28 27.80 9.27
N GLY A 12 24.06 27.42 8.24
CA GLY A 12 25.41 26.87 8.39
C GLY A 12 25.50 25.41 8.00
N GLY A 13 25.54 25.14 6.68
CA GLY A 13 25.47 23.81 6.10
C GLY A 13 26.50 22.82 6.64
N VAL A 14 25.99 21.70 7.17
CA VAL A 14 26.80 20.52 7.45
C VAL A 14 27.06 19.85 6.10
N LYS A 15 28.28 19.97 5.58
CA LYS A 15 28.71 19.26 4.36
C LYS A 15 28.55 17.75 4.57
N ARG A 16 27.49 17.17 4.00
CA ARG A 16 27.24 15.73 3.98
C ARG A 16 28.30 15.07 3.09
N ASP A 17 29.06 14.12 3.64
CA ASP A 17 30.17 13.45 2.95
C ASP A 17 29.67 12.53 1.82
N ALA A 18 29.85 12.96 0.57
CA ALA A 18 29.36 12.26 -0.61
C ALA A 18 30.03 10.89 -0.86
N LEU A 19 31.24 10.64 -0.34
CA LEU A 19 31.92 9.34 -0.49
C LEU A 19 31.34 8.30 0.48
N ARG A 20 30.82 8.75 1.62
CA ARG A 20 30.24 7.88 2.65
C ARG A 20 28.73 7.70 2.50
N PHE A 21 28.03 8.73 2.03
CA PHE A 21 26.57 8.77 1.96
C PHE A 21 26.01 8.76 0.52
N GLY A 22 26.88 8.77 -0.50
CA GLY A 22 26.50 8.83 -1.92
C GLY A 22 26.17 10.25 -2.40
N LEU A 23 26.06 10.43 -3.72
CA LEU A 23 25.54 11.69 -4.27
C LEU A 23 24.08 11.90 -3.83
N ASN A 24 23.74 13.11 -3.39
CA ASN A 24 22.36 13.50 -3.10
C ASN A 24 21.49 13.24 -4.34
N GLY A 25 20.59 12.26 -4.25
CA GLY A 25 19.57 12.03 -5.25
C GLY A 25 18.33 12.84 -4.89
N VAL A 26 17.71 13.51 -5.88
CA VAL A 26 16.41 14.21 -5.70
C VAL A 26 15.36 13.29 -5.06
N LYS A 27 15.50 11.97 -5.21
CA LYS A 27 14.66 10.95 -4.57
C LYS A 27 14.67 10.97 -3.03
N SER A 28 15.76 11.36 -2.37
CA SER A 28 15.81 11.43 -0.90
C SER A 28 15.18 12.71 -0.34
N ASP A 29 15.02 13.74 -1.18
CA ASP A 29 14.39 15.02 -0.82
C ASP A 29 12.91 15.08 -1.19
N ILE A 30 12.37 14.04 -1.85
CA ILE A 30 10.93 13.86 -2.00
C ILE A 30 10.37 13.44 -0.64
N VAL A 31 10.08 14.44 0.17
CA VAL A 31 9.21 14.32 1.34
C VAL A 31 7.79 14.10 0.81
N GLY A 32 6.99 13.32 1.54
CA GLY A 32 5.55 13.20 1.25
C GLY A 32 4.90 14.56 1.07
N SER A 33 3.79 14.61 0.34
CA SER A 33 3.09 15.87 0.02
C SER A 33 2.81 16.73 1.25
N HIS A 34 2.67 16.08 2.41
CA HIS A 34 2.44 16.71 3.70
C HIS A 34 3.48 16.27 4.75
N PRO A 35 4.05 17.19 5.54
CA PRO A 35 5.09 16.86 6.52
C PRO A 35 4.62 15.84 7.59
N LEU A 36 3.34 15.91 7.98
CA LEU A 36 2.73 15.03 8.99
C LEU A 36 2.50 13.60 8.50
N GLU A 37 2.30 13.41 7.20
CA GLU A 37 2.05 12.10 6.58
C GLU A 37 3.20 11.13 6.90
N SER A 38 4.44 11.63 6.75
CA SER A 38 5.64 10.87 7.03
C SER A 38 5.79 10.45 8.49
N SER A 39 5.24 11.24 9.43
CA SER A 39 5.21 10.93 10.87
C SER A 39 4.16 9.86 11.16
N TYR A 40 2.94 10.02 10.64
CA TYR A 40 1.88 9.02 10.80
C TYR A 40 2.28 7.65 10.25
N GLU A 41 2.90 7.59 9.07
CA GLU A 41 3.37 6.32 8.51
C GLU A 41 4.44 5.65 9.39
N SER A 42 5.38 6.42 9.94
CA SER A 42 6.41 5.85 10.82
C SER A 42 5.81 5.35 12.12
N GLU A 43 4.91 6.11 12.73
CA GLU A 43 4.21 5.69 13.95
C GLU A 43 3.45 4.38 13.69
N LYS A 44 2.70 4.29 12.60
CA LYS A 44 1.97 3.06 12.21
C LYS A 44 2.91 1.86 12.09
N ARG A 45 4.05 2.00 11.41
CA ARG A 45 5.05 0.92 11.26
C ARG A 45 5.66 0.52 12.61
N SER A 46 6.01 1.50 13.45
CA SER A 46 6.58 1.24 14.77
C SER A 46 5.56 0.53 15.67
N HIS A 47 4.30 0.96 15.67
CA HIS A 47 3.21 0.32 16.39
C HIS A 47 2.98 -1.14 15.96
N GLU A 48 2.96 -1.41 14.64
CA GLU A 48 2.84 -2.77 14.11
C GLU A 48 4.03 -3.66 14.52
N ALA A 49 5.25 -3.13 14.47
CA ALA A 49 6.45 -3.84 14.89
C ALA A 49 6.40 -4.19 16.39
N THR A 50 6.05 -3.23 17.24
CA THR A 50 5.89 -3.45 18.68
C THR A 50 4.80 -4.49 18.97
N LYS A 51 3.64 -4.41 18.31
CA LYS A 51 2.56 -5.39 18.44
C LYS A 51 3.04 -6.80 18.07
N ARG A 52 3.79 -6.93 16.98
CA ARG A 52 4.35 -8.22 16.54
C ARG A 52 5.33 -8.80 17.56
N THR A 53 6.21 -7.97 18.13
CA THR A 53 7.13 -8.37 19.20
C THR A 53 6.38 -8.87 20.43
N ILE A 54 5.34 -8.14 20.87
CA ILE A 54 4.51 -8.54 22.01
C ILE A 54 3.86 -9.91 21.75
N ILE A 55 3.23 -10.10 20.59
CA ILE A 55 2.57 -11.38 20.24
C ILE A 55 3.59 -12.53 20.23
N GLY A 56 4.79 -12.30 19.69
CA GLY A 56 5.86 -13.30 19.68
C GLY A 56 6.33 -13.68 21.09
N HIS A 57 6.38 -12.73 22.01
CA HIS A 57 6.71 -13.01 23.41
C HIS A 57 5.59 -13.71 24.19
N THR A 58 4.32 -13.35 23.92
CA THR A 58 3.17 -13.90 24.65
C THR A 58 2.79 -15.31 24.20
N TYR A 59 2.78 -15.54 22.88
CA TYR A 59 2.25 -16.78 22.29
C TYR A 59 3.31 -17.63 21.58
N GLY A 60 4.57 -17.17 21.55
CA GLY A 60 5.68 -17.82 20.88
C GLY A 60 5.86 -17.42 19.42
N THR A 61 6.94 -17.90 18.82
CA THR A 61 7.39 -17.50 17.47
C THR A 61 6.49 -18.01 16.34
N ALA A 62 5.71 -19.06 16.57
CA ALA A 62 4.85 -19.66 15.55
C ALA A 62 3.64 -18.77 15.19
N LEU A 63 3.10 -18.01 16.15
CA LEU A 63 1.90 -17.22 15.93
C LEU A 63 2.13 -16.04 14.96
N PRO A 64 3.17 -15.20 15.13
CA PRO A 64 3.50 -14.16 14.15
C PRO A 64 3.73 -14.71 12.73
N LEU A 65 4.34 -15.90 12.62
CA LEU A 65 4.56 -16.54 11.31
C LEU A 65 3.23 -16.94 10.66
N LYS A 66 2.31 -17.53 11.42
CA LYS A 66 0.95 -17.82 10.94
C LYS A 66 0.27 -16.54 10.47
N MET A 67 0.38 -15.47 11.27
CA MET A 67 -0.21 -14.18 10.95
C MET A 67 0.30 -13.61 9.63
N ASP A 68 1.60 -13.71 9.37
CA ASP A 68 2.20 -13.30 8.10
C ASP A 68 1.70 -14.14 6.92
N MET A 69 1.55 -15.46 7.10
CA MET A 69 0.99 -16.36 6.07
C MET A 69 -0.46 -16.01 5.76
N ASP A 70 -1.30 -15.84 6.78
CA ASP A 70 -2.71 -15.46 6.61
C ASP A 70 -2.82 -14.13 5.86
N ARG A 71 -2.01 -13.13 6.23
CA ARG A 71 -1.94 -11.83 5.53
C ARG A 71 -1.55 -11.97 4.06
N GLN A 72 -0.59 -12.84 3.74
CA GLN A 72 -0.16 -13.10 2.35
C GLN A 72 -1.21 -13.84 1.52
N ILE A 73 -2.00 -14.71 2.14
CA ILE A 73 -3.10 -15.42 1.47
C ILE A 73 -4.23 -14.43 1.17
N LEU A 74 -4.60 -13.61 2.16
CA LEU A 74 -5.72 -12.67 2.06
C LEU A 74 -5.42 -11.45 1.18
N SER A 75 -4.15 -11.08 0.99
CA SER A 75 -3.75 -9.99 0.10
C SER A 75 -3.78 -10.33 -1.38
N ARG A 76 -4.03 -11.59 -1.74
CA ARG A 76 -4.06 -12.04 -3.13
C ARG A 76 -5.49 -12.01 -3.67
N PHE A 77 -5.69 -11.28 -4.75
CA PHE A 77 -6.92 -11.39 -5.54
C PHE A 77 -6.96 -12.72 -6.28
N GLN A 78 -7.98 -13.52 -6.02
CA GLN A 78 -8.23 -14.79 -6.72
C GLN A 78 -9.22 -14.63 -7.88
N ARG A 79 -9.91 -13.49 -7.98
CA ARG A 79 -10.92 -13.25 -9.02
C ARG A 79 -10.26 -12.70 -10.29
N PRO A 80 -10.67 -13.16 -11.50
CA PRO A 80 -10.32 -12.50 -12.75
C PRO A 80 -10.68 -11.01 -12.73
N ALA A 81 -9.91 -10.19 -13.44
CA ALA A 81 -10.29 -8.82 -13.71
C ALA A 81 -11.67 -8.80 -14.38
N GLY A 82 -12.58 -8.00 -13.84
CA GLY A 82 -13.97 -7.97 -14.29
C GLY A 82 -14.72 -6.70 -13.88
N PRO A 83 -15.93 -6.49 -14.42
CA PRO A 83 -16.87 -5.43 -14.10
C PRO A 83 -17.06 -5.10 -12.63
N ILE A 84 -17.09 -6.12 -11.77
CA ILE A 84 -17.18 -5.90 -10.34
C ILE A 84 -15.74 -5.74 -9.85
N PRO A 85 -15.40 -4.66 -9.14
CA PRO A 85 -14.10 -4.54 -8.47
C PRO A 85 -13.99 -5.58 -7.35
N SER A 86 -12.80 -6.17 -7.17
CA SER A 86 -12.53 -7.02 -6.01
C SER A 86 -12.03 -6.16 -4.86
N SER A 87 -12.68 -6.25 -3.70
CA SER A 87 -12.17 -5.69 -2.44
C SER A 87 -11.33 -6.72 -1.69
N MET A 88 -10.43 -6.26 -0.81
CA MET A 88 -9.64 -7.13 0.05
C MET A 88 -10.33 -7.31 1.41
N LEU A 89 -11.65 -7.50 1.44
CA LEU A 89 -12.45 -7.53 2.67
C LEU A 89 -11.90 -8.50 3.73
N GLY A 90 -11.44 -9.69 3.32
CA GLY A 90 -10.81 -10.62 4.26
C GLY A 90 -9.54 -10.07 4.90
N LEU A 91 -8.71 -9.36 4.14
CA LEU A 91 -7.52 -8.68 4.64
C LEU A 91 -7.88 -7.49 5.54
N GLU A 92 -8.92 -6.74 5.19
CA GLU A 92 -9.41 -5.60 5.98
C GLU A 92 -9.91 -6.07 7.35
N VAL A 93 -10.72 -7.13 7.39
CA VAL A 93 -11.15 -7.79 8.64
C VAL A 93 -9.95 -8.27 9.45
N TYR A 94 -8.98 -8.91 8.79
CA TYR A 94 -7.80 -9.45 9.46
C TYR A 94 -6.91 -8.35 10.07
N THR A 95 -6.78 -7.22 9.37
CA THR A 95 -5.97 -6.08 9.82
C THR A 95 -6.70 -5.17 10.79
N GLY A 96 -8.03 -5.29 10.89
CA GLY A 96 -8.90 -4.39 11.64
C GLY A 96 -9.23 -3.09 10.89
N ALA A 97 -8.84 -2.98 9.62
CA ALA A 97 -9.10 -1.79 8.81
C ALA A 97 -10.58 -1.65 8.42
N ILE A 98 -11.40 -2.68 8.64
CA ILE A 98 -12.86 -2.61 8.40
C ILE A 98 -13.57 -1.60 9.31
N ASP A 99 -12.99 -1.29 10.47
CA ASP A 99 -13.53 -0.31 11.41
C ASP A 99 -13.01 1.12 11.12
N ASP A 100 -12.01 1.26 10.25
CA ASP A 100 -11.43 2.55 9.89
C ASP A 100 -12.32 3.24 8.85
N PHE A 101 -12.72 4.49 9.13
CA PHE A 101 -13.52 5.29 8.21
C PHE A 101 -12.62 6.08 7.26
N GLY A 102 -12.73 5.79 5.97
CA GLY A 102 -11.90 6.34 4.92
C GLY A 102 -12.52 7.52 4.16
N PHE A 103 -11.74 8.05 3.23
CA PHE A 103 -12.23 9.04 2.25
C PHE A 103 -13.28 8.42 1.32
N GLU A 104 -13.04 7.18 0.89
CA GLU A 104 -13.91 6.43 -0.01
C GLU A 104 -15.33 6.27 0.57
N ASP A 105 -15.46 6.13 1.89
CA ASP A 105 -16.75 5.98 2.57
C ASP A 105 -17.57 7.28 2.55
N TYR A 106 -16.91 8.44 2.48
CA TYR A 106 -17.58 9.74 2.45
C TYR A 106 -17.86 10.22 1.03
N LEU A 107 -16.92 10.02 0.09
CA LEU A 107 -16.98 10.60 -1.26
C LEU A 107 -17.25 9.59 -2.36
N ASN A 108 -17.48 8.33 -2.00
CA ASN A 108 -17.58 7.16 -2.88
C ASN A 108 -16.28 6.86 -3.62
N ASP A 109 -16.08 5.58 -3.94
CA ASP A 109 -14.95 5.16 -4.74
C ASP A 109 -15.14 5.65 -6.20
N PRO A 110 -14.17 6.36 -6.81
CA PRO A 110 -14.27 6.77 -8.21
C PRO A 110 -14.43 5.58 -9.17
N ARG A 111 -14.02 4.37 -8.77
CA ARG A 111 -14.21 3.12 -9.53
C ARG A 111 -15.67 2.70 -9.64
N ASP A 112 -16.52 3.11 -8.69
CA ASP A 112 -17.95 2.82 -8.66
C ASP A 112 -18.78 3.93 -9.34
N SER A 113 -18.14 4.91 -9.97
CA SER A 113 -18.85 5.96 -10.69
C SER A 113 -19.61 5.41 -11.90
N GLU A 114 -20.84 5.87 -12.12
CA GLU A 114 -21.68 5.48 -13.27
C GLU A 114 -21.03 5.80 -14.62
N THR A 115 -20.07 6.73 -14.63
CA THR A 115 -19.30 7.12 -15.82
C THR A 115 -18.25 6.08 -16.21
N VAL A 116 -17.80 5.23 -15.28
CA VAL A 116 -16.82 4.18 -15.55
C VAL A 116 -17.51 3.03 -16.27
N ARG A 117 -17.08 2.76 -17.51
CA ARG A 117 -17.59 1.63 -18.27
C ARG A 117 -16.93 0.34 -17.77
N PRO A 118 -17.72 -0.69 -17.40
CA PRO A 118 -17.17 -1.97 -17.01
C PRO A 118 -16.33 -2.59 -18.14
N VAL A 119 -15.22 -3.23 -17.78
CA VAL A 119 -14.37 -3.96 -18.73
C VAL A 119 -15.15 -5.10 -19.37
N ASP A 120 -15.03 -5.30 -20.68
CA ASP A 120 -15.63 -6.46 -21.34
C ASP A 120 -14.94 -7.76 -20.88
N PHE A 121 -15.68 -8.58 -20.14
CA PHE A 121 -15.21 -9.87 -19.62
C PHE A 121 -14.71 -10.80 -20.71
N HIS A 122 -15.43 -10.86 -21.84
CA HIS A 122 -15.12 -11.81 -22.91
C HIS A 122 -13.76 -11.46 -23.52
N HIS A 123 -13.58 -10.19 -23.89
CA HIS A 123 -12.33 -9.72 -24.44
C HIS A 123 -11.15 -9.85 -23.45
N GLY A 124 -11.34 -9.44 -22.18
CA GLY A 124 -10.29 -9.55 -21.17
C GLY A 124 -9.86 -10.99 -20.91
N MET A 125 -10.80 -11.94 -20.95
CA MET A 125 -10.51 -13.38 -20.85
C MET A 125 -9.75 -13.90 -22.06
N GLU A 126 -10.18 -13.53 -23.27
CA GLU A 126 -9.51 -13.93 -24.51
C GLU A 126 -8.06 -13.44 -24.56
N VAL A 127 -7.77 -12.20 -24.13
CA VAL A 127 -6.39 -11.68 -24.04
C VAL A 127 -5.57 -12.50 -23.05
N ARG A 128 -6.13 -12.81 -21.87
CA ARG A 128 -5.44 -13.61 -20.84
C ARG A 128 -5.15 -15.05 -21.29
N LEU A 129 -6.06 -15.64 -22.07
CA LEU A 129 -5.93 -16.98 -22.65
C LEU A 129 -5.11 -16.99 -23.96
N GLY A 130 -4.68 -15.82 -24.45
CA GLY A 130 -3.91 -15.68 -25.70
C GLY A 130 -4.73 -15.88 -26.98
N MET A 131 -6.06 -15.82 -26.89
CA MET A 131 -7.00 -15.97 -28.01
C MET A 131 -7.21 -14.66 -28.78
N SER A 132 -7.08 -13.51 -28.12
CA SER A 132 -7.18 -12.19 -28.75
C SER A 132 -5.93 -11.33 -28.49
N LYS A 133 -5.59 -10.44 -29.43
CA LYS A 133 -4.48 -9.47 -29.30
C LYS A 133 -5.07 -8.11 -28.96
N GLY A 134 -4.67 -7.51 -27.82
CA GLY A 134 -5.13 -6.19 -27.42
C GLY A 134 -4.90 -5.91 -25.93
N PRO A 135 -5.12 -4.66 -25.48
CA PRO A 135 -5.16 -4.34 -24.06
C PRO A 135 -6.36 -5.02 -23.39
N VAL A 136 -6.21 -5.41 -22.12
CA VAL A 136 -7.24 -6.13 -21.32
C VAL A 136 -8.54 -5.33 -21.18
N ALA A 137 -8.48 -4.01 -21.36
CA ALA A 137 -9.63 -3.12 -21.49
C ALA A 137 -9.45 -2.26 -22.75
N PRO A 138 -10.53 -1.94 -23.49
CA PRO A 138 -10.43 -1.02 -24.61
C PRO A 138 -9.91 0.33 -24.09
N SER A 139 -8.72 0.74 -24.53
CA SER A 139 -8.21 2.09 -24.29
C SER A 139 -9.12 3.08 -25.01
N PHE A 140 -9.55 4.12 -24.30
CA PHE A 140 -10.44 5.18 -24.77
C PHE A 140 -10.17 5.61 -26.23
N ILE A 141 -11.24 5.64 -27.02
CA ILE A 141 -11.54 6.68 -28.02
C ILE A 141 -12.73 7.47 -27.47
#